data_AF-A0A538L940-F1
#
_entry.id   AF-A0A538L940-F1
#
_cell.length_a   1.000
_cell.length_b   1.000
_cell.length_c   1.000
_cell.angle_alpha   90.00
_cell.angle_beta   90.00
_cell.angle_gamma   90.00
#
_symmetry.space_group_name_H-M   'P 1'
#
loop_
_entity.id
_entity.type
_entity.pdbx_description
1 polymer ?
#
loop_
_entity_poly.entity_id
_entity_poly.type
_entity_poly.pdbx_seq_one_letter_code
_entity_poly.pdbx_strand_id
1 'polypeptide(L)'
;MATVSHHVLLGCDGFCVETADGPIGWVEEAWLGPDEDPAALALHLVDGRRGLLLADDVEAVASERESVRARDGARLLQLGTPHLVRDGAASWEATGELVAAASGLPDQAVLELRPWRLRPARASEWRPIAVLLPALALLIALEIALAFTIAYLVTGRAY
;
A
#
# COMPACT_ATOMS: atom_id res chain seq x y z
N MET A 1 -3.09 -26.26 4.12
CA MET A 1 -3.94 -25.45 3.25
C MET A 1 -4.19 -24.15 3.99
N ALA A 2 -3.39 -23.11 3.72
CA ALA A 2 -3.48 -21.85 4.44
C ALA A 2 -4.49 -20.97 3.70
N THR A 3 -5.67 -20.77 4.28
CA THR A 3 -6.66 -19.84 3.75
C THR A 3 -6.13 -18.43 4.01
N VAL A 4 -5.68 -17.73 2.97
CA VAL A 4 -5.35 -16.32 3.08
C VAL A 4 -6.61 -15.59 3.52
N SER A 5 -6.55 -14.89 4.64
CA SER A 5 -7.66 -14.06 5.09
C SER A 5 -7.77 -12.88 4.12
N HIS A 6 -8.88 -12.75 3.40
CA HIS A 6 -9.05 -11.73 2.36
C HIS A 6 -8.70 -10.33 2.88
N HIS A 7 -9.01 -10.03 4.15
CA HIS A 7 -8.69 -8.77 4.82
C HIS A 7 -7.20 -8.37 4.80
N VAL A 8 -6.27 -9.33 4.66
CA VAL A 8 -4.82 -9.05 4.55
C VAL A 8 -4.48 -8.33 3.24
N LEU A 9 -5.30 -8.50 2.20
CA LEU A 9 -5.09 -7.89 0.89
C LEU A 9 -5.16 -6.35 0.92
N LEU A 10 -5.93 -5.78 1.86
CA LEU A 10 -6.06 -4.32 2.05
C LEU A 10 -4.73 -3.62 2.40
N GLY A 11 -3.75 -4.36 2.91
CA GLY A 11 -2.44 -3.84 3.30
C GLY A 11 -1.32 -4.15 2.30
N CYS A 12 -1.65 -4.68 1.12
CA CYS A 12 -0.66 -5.18 0.16
C CYS A 12 -0.19 -4.12 -0.84
N ASP A 13 -0.62 -2.87 -0.72
CA ASP A 13 -0.21 -1.78 -1.63
C ASP A 13 1.32 -1.69 -1.74
N GLY A 14 1.83 -1.78 -2.96
CA GLY A 14 3.27 -1.76 -3.26
C GLY A 14 3.99 -3.10 -3.10
N PHE A 15 3.30 -4.18 -2.74
CA PHE A 15 3.90 -5.51 -2.64
C PHE A 15 4.25 -6.04 -4.03
N CYS A 16 5.34 -6.79 -4.11
CA CYS A 16 5.74 -7.51 -5.32
C CYS A 16 4.85 -8.74 -5.51
N VAL A 17 4.30 -8.94 -6.70
CA VAL A 17 3.52 -10.13 -7.03
C VAL A 17 4.39 -11.13 -7.77
N GLU A 18 4.42 -12.36 -7.28
CA GLU A 18 5.26 -13.46 -7.76
C GLU A 18 4.41 -14.65 -8.18
N THR A 19 4.79 -15.28 -9.29
CA THR A 19 4.32 -16.61 -9.72
C THR A 19 5.46 -17.63 -9.56
N ALA A 20 5.22 -18.90 -9.89
CA ALA A 20 6.28 -19.90 -9.98
C ALA A 20 7.40 -19.52 -10.98
N ASP A 21 7.05 -18.76 -12.03
CA ASP A 21 7.98 -18.31 -13.07
C ASP A 21 8.75 -17.03 -12.71
N GLY A 22 8.39 -16.38 -11.61
CA GLY A 22 9.06 -15.18 -11.10
C GLY A 22 8.12 -13.99 -10.87
N PRO A 23 8.69 -12.80 -10.66
CA PRO A 23 7.91 -11.59 -10.39
C PRO A 23 7.19 -11.11 -11.66
N ILE A 24 5.92 -10.79 -11.51
CA ILE A 24 5.06 -10.35 -12.62
C ILE A 24 4.73 -8.86 -12.56
N GLY A 25 4.88 -8.24 -11.39
CA GLY A 25 4.50 -6.85 -11.18
C GLY A 25 4.37 -6.49 -9.71
N TRP A 26 3.63 -5.41 -9.45
CA TRP A 26 3.41 -4.90 -8.10
C TRP A 26 1.95 -4.51 -7.91
N VAL A 27 1.48 -4.62 -6.67
CA VAL A 27 0.16 -4.17 -6.28
C VAL A 27 0.11 -2.64 -6.31
N GLU A 28 -0.81 -2.06 -7.10
CA GLU A 28 -1.15 -0.64 -7.07
C GLU A 28 -2.14 -0.36 -5.94
N GLU A 29 -3.20 -1.16 -5.83
CA GLU A 29 -4.26 -1.02 -4.82
C GLU A 29 -5.11 -2.30 -4.69
N ALA A 30 -5.75 -2.47 -3.53
CA ALA A 30 -6.80 -3.47 -3.33
C ALA A 30 -8.16 -2.95 -3.81
N TRP A 31 -8.89 -3.79 -4.54
CA TRP A 31 -10.23 -3.50 -5.04
C TRP A 31 -11.28 -4.20 -4.20
N LEU A 32 -12.30 -3.45 -3.81
CA LEU A 32 -13.38 -3.94 -2.96
C LEU A 32 -14.52 -4.49 -3.80
N GLY A 33 -15.08 -5.60 -3.35
CA GLY A 33 -16.33 -6.15 -3.85
C GLY A 33 -17.56 -5.42 -3.28
N PRO A 34 -18.76 -5.94 -3.56
CA PRO A 34 -20.03 -5.35 -3.14
C PRO A 34 -20.18 -5.18 -1.62
N ASP A 35 -19.54 -6.05 -0.84
CA ASP A 35 -19.63 -6.08 0.62
C ASP A 35 -18.48 -5.33 1.32
N GLU A 36 -17.76 -4.46 0.60
CA GLU A 36 -16.52 -3.79 1.05
C GLU A 36 -15.36 -4.75 1.39
N ASP A 37 -15.51 -6.04 1.09
CA ASP A 37 -14.45 -7.03 1.22
C ASP A 37 -13.49 -6.97 0.02
N PRO A 38 -12.18 -7.13 0.24
CA PRO A 38 -11.20 -7.13 -0.84
C PRO A 38 -11.43 -8.33 -1.77
N ALA A 39 -11.77 -8.03 -3.03
CA ALA A 39 -12.14 -9.00 -4.05
C ALA A 39 -11.02 -9.21 -5.09
N ALA A 40 -10.14 -8.22 -5.27
CA ALA A 40 -9.03 -8.29 -6.20
C ALA A 40 -7.90 -7.33 -5.85
N LEU A 41 -6.75 -7.50 -6.48
CA LEU A 41 -5.59 -6.61 -6.45
C LEU A 41 -5.38 -6.05 -7.86
N ALA A 42 -5.39 -4.73 -7.97
CA ALA A 42 -4.92 -4.04 -9.17
C ALA A 42 -3.40 -4.05 -9.18
N LEU A 43 -2.82 -4.44 -10.31
CA LEU A 43 -1.39 -4.64 -10.48
C LEU A 43 -0.84 -3.76 -11.58
N HIS A 44 0.35 -3.24 -11.34
CA HIS A 44 1.24 -2.73 -12.38
C HIS A 44 2.18 -3.85 -12.81
N LEU A 45 2.12 -4.28 -14.06
CA LEU A 45 2.95 -5.36 -14.56
C LEU A 45 4.31 -4.83 -15.00
N VAL A 46 5.31 -5.73 -14.99
CA VAL A 46 6.69 -5.42 -15.40
C VAL A 46 6.80 -4.93 -16.85
N ASP A 47 5.82 -5.25 -17.69
CA ASP A 47 5.73 -4.80 -19.08
C ASP A 47 4.99 -3.46 -19.25
N GLY A 48 4.63 -2.80 -18.14
CA GLY A 48 3.93 -1.53 -18.09
C GLY A 48 2.41 -1.61 -18.28
N ARG A 49 1.86 -2.81 -18.48
CA ARG A 49 0.40 -3.02 -18.53
C ARG A 49 -0.18 -3.05 -17.11
N ARG A 50 -1.50 -2.87 -17.03
CA ARG A 50 -2.23 -3.06 -15.77
C ARG A 50 -3.01 -4.35 -15.80
N GLY A 51 -2.94 -5.08 -14.70
CA GLY A 51 -3.63 -6.36 -14.52
C GLY A 51 -4.47 -6.34 -13.26
N LEU A 52 -5.44 -7.25 -13.19
CA LEU A 52 -6.26 -7.49 -12.01
C LEU A 52 -6.08 -8.95 -11.61
N LEU A 53 -5.62 -9.19 -10.38
CA LEU A 53 -5.49 -10.51 -9.78
C LEU A 53 -6.62 -10.70 -8.79
N LEU A 54 -7.44 -11.73 -8.97
CA LEU A 54 -8.55 -12.04 -8.06
C LEU A 54 -8.02 -12.49 -6.69
N ALA A 55 -8.75 -12.16 -5.62
CA ALA A 55 -8.42 -12.61 -4.26
C ALA A 55 -8.31 -14.15 -4.18
N ASP A 56 -9.19 -14.86 -4.89
CA ASP A 56 -9.20 -16.33 -4.94
C ASP A 56 -7.97 -16.94 -5.63
N ASP A 57 -7.29 -16.15 -6.47
CA ASP A 57 -6.08 -16.52 -7.18
C ASP A 57 -4.81 -16.14 -6.40
N VAL A 58 -4.93 -15.57 -5.20
CA VAL A 58 -3.81 -15.36 -4.27
C VAL A 58 -3.56 -16.64 -3.49
N GLU A 59 -2.34 -17.16 -3.58
CA GLU A 59 -1.89 -18.35 -2.85
C GLU A 59 -1.44 -17.98 -1.42
N ALA A 60 -0.61 -16.93 -1.30
CA ALA A 60 -0.03 -16.53 -0.03
C ALA A 60 0.37 -15.04 -0.03
N VAL A 61 0.42 -14.46 1.17
CA VAL A 61 0.96 -13.12 1.40
C VAL A 61 2.10 -13.22 2.42
N ALA A 62 3.27 -12.70 2.08
CA ALA A 62 4.44 -12.63 2.95
C ALA A 62 4.72 -11.16 3.30
N SER A 63 4.02 -10.64 4.32
CA SER A 63 4.12 -9.22 4.73
C SER A 63 5.54 -8.78 5.09
N GLU A 64 6.33 -9.65 5.71
CA GLU A 64 7.75 -9.37 6.06
C GLU A 64 8.64 -9.13 4.84
N ARG A 65 8.24 -9.64 3.67
CA ARG A 65 8.98 -9.52 2.41
C ARG A 65 8.31 -8.57 1.43
N GLU A 66 7.20 -7.94 1.82
CA GLU A 66 6.33 -7.17 0.94
C GLU A 66 6.02 -7.93 -0.37
N SER A 67 5.65 -9.20 -0.27
CA SER A 67 5.34 -10.02 -1.45
C SER A 67 4.01 -10.78 -1.37
N VAL A 68 3.38 -10.93 -2.52
CA VAL A 68 2.14 -11.70 -2.75
C VAL A 68 2.46 -12.80 -3.75
N ARG A 69 2.14 -14.04 -3.41
CA ARG A 69 2.30 -15.19 -4.30
C ARG A 69 0.97 -15.48 -4.96
N ALA A 70 0.93 -15.41 -6.28
CA ALA A 70 -0.21 -15.83 -7.08
C ALA A 70 -0.19 -17.36 -7.26
N ARG A 71 -1.38 -17.96 -7.31
CA ARG A 71 -1.56 -19.39 -7.56
C ARG A 71 -1.07 -19.75 -8.96
N ASP A 72 -0.56 -20.97 -9.13
CA ASP A 72 -0.27 -21.51 -10.45
C ASP A 72 -1.52 -21.51 -11.34
N GLY A 73 -1.40 -20.91 -12.53
CA GLY A 73 -2.52 -20.73 -13.45
C GLY A 73 -3.50 -19.60 -13.08
N ALA A 74 -3.12 -18.72 -12.15
CA ALA A 74 -3.89 -17.52 -11.80
C ALA A 74 -4.29 -16.72 -13.06
N ARG A 75 -5.53 -16.27 -13.08
CA ARG A 75 -6.10 -15.53 -14.21
C ARG A 75 -5.90 -14.05 -14.00
N LEU A 76 -4.90 -13.49 -14.65
CA LEU A 76 -4.68 -12.06 -14.64
C LEU A 76 -5.58 -11.38 -15.68
N LEU A 77 -6.52 -10.55 -15.25
CA LEU A 77 -7.40 -9.84 -16.19
C LEU A 77 -6.76 -8.50 -16.58
N GLN A 78 -6.71 -8.17 -17.87
CA GLN A 78 -6.21 -6.87 -18.28
C GLN A 78 -7.16 -5.75 -17.83
N LEU A 79 -6.60 -4.74 -17.18
CA LEU A 79 -7.33 -3.50 -16.89
C LEU A 79 -7.19 -2.54 -18.06
N GLY A 80 -8.32 -2.03 -18.54
CA GLY A 80 -8.37 -0.96 -19.53
C GLY A 80 -7.85 0.37 -18.98
N THR A 81 -7.69 1.35 -19.87
CA THR A 81 -7.30 2.71 -19.48
C THR A 81 -8.39 3.35 -18.61
N PRO A 82 -8.04 4.01 -17.49
CA PRO A 82 -9.01 4.75 -16.69
C PRO A 82 -9.75 5.76 -17.56
N HIS A 83 -11.07 5.80 -17.42
CA HIS A 83 -11.90 6.84 -18.00
C HIS A 83 -12.71 7.54 -16.91
N LEU A 84 -12.87 8.86 -17.06
CA LEU A 84 -13.66 9.66 -16.14
C LEU A 84 -15.14 9.50 -16.45
N VAL A 85 -15.91 9.09 -15.45
CA VAL A 85 -17.37 9.13 -15.47
C VAL A 85 -17.81 10.55 -15.14
N ARG A 86 -19.02 10.90 -15.59
CA ARG A 86 -19.59 12.25 -15.58
C ARG A 86 -19.56 12.95 -14.21
N ASP A 87 -19.49 12.18 -13.12
CA ASP A 87 -19.46 12.66 -11.73
C ASP A 87 -18.02 12.90 -11.20
N GLY A 88 -17.01 12.81 -12.07
CA GLY A 88 -15.60 12.95 -11.69
C GLY A 88 -14.98 11.69 -11.08
N ALA A 89 -15.74 10.60 -11.00
CA ALA A 89 -15.23 9.29 -10.60
C ALA A 89 -14.41 8.66 -11.73
N ALA A 90 -13.27 8.07 -11.40
CA ALA A 90 -12.53 7.23 -12.34
C ALA A 90 -13.19 5.84 -12.38
N SER A 91 -13.48 5.36 -13.59
CA SER A 91 -13.96 4.00 -13.84
C SER A 91 -12.94 3.25 -14.68
N TRP A 92 -12.83 1.96 -14.41
CA TRP A 92 -11.97 1.03 -15.12
C TRP A 92 -12.83 -0.14 -15.57
N GLU A 93 -12.63 -0.57 -16.81
CA GLU A 93 -13.28 -1.76 -17.35
C GLU A 93 -12.24 -2.87 -17.41
N ALA A 94 -12.55 -4.03 -16.83
CA ALA A 94 -11.74 -5.22 -17.04
C ALA A 94 -12.05 -5.72 -18.45
N THR A 95 -11.05 -5.72 -19.33
CA THR A 95 -11.22 -6.06 -20.75
C THR A 95 -11.61 -7.54 -20.95
N GLY A 96 -11.54 -8.35 -19.90
CA GLY A 96 -11.83 -9.80 -19.94
C GLY A 96 -10.72 -10.61 -20.61
N GLU A 97 -9.72 -9.96 -21.17
CA GLU A 97 -8.54 -10.62 -21.72
C GLU A 97 -7.60 -11.08 -20.60
N LEU A 98 -7.19 -12.33 -20.71
CA LEU A 98 -6.16 -12.91 -19.86
C LEU A 98 -4.81 -12.35 -20.28
N VAL A 99 -4.19 -11.59 -19.39
CA VAL A 99 -2.78 -11.25 -19.54
C VAL A 99 -1.99 -12.48 -19.16
N ALA A 100 -1.34 -13.10 -20.15
CA ALA A 100 -0.27 -14.02 -19.85
C ALA A 100 0.74 -13.26 -18.99
N ALA A 101 1.00 -13.76 -17.78
CA ALA A 101 2.12 -13.31 -16.98
C ALA A 101 3.34 -13.38 -17.89
N ALA A 102 3.91 -12.22 -18.23
CA ALA A 102 5.07 -12.18 -19.10
C ALA A 102 6.21 -12.90 -18.36
N SER A 103 6.46 -14.15 -18.74
CA SER A 103 7.59 -14.93 -18.23
C SER A 103 8.85 -14.42 -18.92
N GLY A 104 9.44 -13.38 -18.35
CA GLY A 104 10.72 -12.86 -18.79
C GLY A 104 11.31 -12.10 -17.62
N LEU A 105 12.40 -12.65 -17.06
CA LEU A 105 13.20 -12.00 -16.02
C LEU A 105 13.45 -10.54 -16.41
N PRO A 106 12.80 -9.57 -15.75
CA PRO A 106 13.30 -8.22 -15.77
C PRO A 106 14.65 -8.24 -15.05
N ASP A 107 15.60 -7.42 -15.51
CA ASP A 107 16.86 -7.22 -14.78
C ASP A 107 16.52 -6.90 -13.32
N GLN A 108 17.21 -7.50 -12.37
CA GLN A 108 16.88 -7.40 -10.94
C GLN A 108 16.89 -5.93 -10.48
N ALA A 109 17.65 -5.09 -11.17
CA ALA A 109 17.67 -3.64 -11.05
C ALA A 109 16.33 -2.95 -11.39
N VAL A 110 15.54 -3.48 -12.33
CA VAL A 110 14.18 -2.99 -12.68
C VAL A 110 13.18 -3.35 -11.60
N LEU A 111 13.38 -4.44 -10.87
CA LEU A 111 12.53 -4.81 -9.73
C LEU A 111 12.81 -3.94 -8.48
N GLU A 112 14.06 -3.49 -8.33
CA GLU A 112 14.47 -2.51 -7.32
C GLU A 112 14.01 -1.08 -7.67
N LEU A 113 13.95 -0.75 -8.96
CA LEU A 113 13.25 0.43 -9.44
C LEU A 113 11.76 0.21 -9.17
N ARG A 114 11.28 0.75 -8.05
CA ARG A 114 9.86 0.93 -7.73
C ARG A 114 9.44 2.31 -8.25
N PRO A 115 9.13 2.52 -9.54
CA PRO A 115 9.02 3.87 -10.10
C PRO A 115 7.84 4.67 -9.54
N TRP A 116 6.90 4.04 -8.81
CA TRP A 116 5.72 4.69 -8.21
C TRP A 116 5.67 4.69 -6.68
N ARG A 117 6.81 4.60 -5.96
CA ARG A 117 6.86 5.05 -4.54
C ARG A 117 6.71 6.58 -4.45
N LEU A 118 5.62 7.13 -4.97
CA LEU A 118 5.10 8.47 -4.68
C LEU A 118 3.93 8.43 -3.69
N ARG A 119 3.33 7.26 -3.45
CA ARG A 119 2.54 7.01 -2.24
C ARG A 119 3.42 6.26 -1.24
N PRO A 120 3.67 6.79 -0.03
CA PRO A 120 4.18 5.94 1.03
C PRO A 120 3.22 4.77 1.16
N ALA A 121 3.75 3.55 1.31
CA ALA A 121 2.95 2.43 1.76
C ALA A 121 2.13 2.95 2.94
N ARG A 122 0.84 2.62 3.00
CA ARG A 122 0.00 2.97 4.15
C ARG A 122 0.43 2.10 5.33
N ALA A 123 1.69 2.20 5.70
CA ALA A 123 2.25 1.61 6.86
C ALA A 123 1.49 2.25 8.02
N SER A 124 0.82 1.40 8.79
CA SER A 124 0.19 1.76 10.04
C SER A 124 1.28 2.18 11.04
N GLU A 125 1.96 3.28 10.77
CA GLU A 125 3.05 3.82 11.55
C GLU A 125 2.50 4.92 12.44
N TRP A 126 1.57 4.55 13.32
CA TRP A 126 1.18 5.40 14.45
C TRP A 126 2.34 5.57 15.44
N ARG A 127 3.37 4.72 15.37
CA ARG A 127 4.57 4.77 16.24
C ARG A 127 5.30 6.11 16.23
N PRO A 128 5.69 6.70 15.08
CA PRO A 128 6.28 8.03 15.06
C PRO A 128 5.31 9.09 15.61
N ILE A 129 4.01 9.01 15.32
CA ILE A 129 2.99 9.94 15.85
C ILE A 129 2.88 9.83 17.38
N ALA A 130 2.88 8.60 17.91
CA ALA A 130 2.80 8.31 19.34
C ALA A 130 4.04 8.76 20.12
N VAL A 131 5.18 8.96 19.46
CA VAL A 131 6.39 9.55 20.07
C VAL A 131 6.43 11.07 19.88
N LEU A 132 6.03 11.56 18.71
CA LEU A 132 6.10 12.97 18.36
C LEU A 132 5.13 13.82 19.20
N LEU A 133 3.89 13.34 19.40
CA LEU A 133 2.87 14.04 20.19
C LEU A 133 3.29 14.27 21.66
N PRO A 134 3.75 13.25 22.43
CA PRO A 134 4.20 13.49 23.79
C PRO A 134 5.49 14.32 23.84
N ALA A 135 6.41 14.17 22.87
CA ALA A 135 7.61 15.01 22.80
C ALA A 135 7.25 16.49 22.58
N LEU A 136 6.29 16.77 21.68
CA LEU A 136 5.75 18.11 21.46
C LEU A 136 5.05 18.65 22.70
N ALA A 137 4.22 17.83 23.36
CA ALA A 137 3.53 18.22 24.59
C ALA A 137 4.53 18.56 25.73
N LEU A 138 5.61 17.79 25.85
CA LEU A 138 6.68 18.05 26.81
C LEU A 138 7.39 19.38 26.52
N LEU A 139 7.67 19.67 25.24
CA LEU A 139 8.30 20.91 24.83
C LEU A 139 7.42 22.12 25.15
N ILE A 140 6.12 22.05 24.84
CA ILE A 140 5.14 23.09 25.19
C ILE A 140 5.07 23.29 26.71
N ALA A 141 5.00 22.21 27.49
CA ALA A 141 4.96 22.29 28.95
C ALA A 141 6.23 22.92 29.53
N LEU A 142 7.40 22.61 28.95
CA LEU A 142 8.68 23.19 29.34
C LEU A 142 8.73 24.69 29.04
N GLU A 143 8.26 25.13 27.87
CA GLU A 143 8.21 26.55 27.53
C GLU A 143 7.29 27.33 28.47
N ILE A 144 6.11 26.79 28.77
CA ILE A 144 5.18 27.40 29.73
C ILE A 144 5.85 27.50 31.10
N ALA A 145 6.40 26.40 31.63
CA ALA A 145 7.06 26.39 32.93
C ALA A 145 8.24 27.37 33.00
N LEU A 146 9.04 27.47 31.93
CA LEU A 146 10.16 28.40 31.83
C LEU A 146 9.68 29.85 31.86
N ALA A 147 8.63 30.20 31.11
CA ALA A 147 8.06 31.54 31.11
C ALA A 147 7.58 31.95 32.51
N PHE A 148 6.88 31.06 33.21
CA PHE A 148 6.44 31.31 34.59
C PHE A 148 7.62 31.42 35.57
N THR A 149 8.65 30.58 35.41
CA THR A 149 9.85 30.62 36.27
C THR A 149 10.62 31.93 36.10
N ILE A 150 10.81 32.38 34.85
CA ILE A 150 11.46 33.65 34.55
C ILE A 150 10.64 34.82 35.11
N ALA A 151 9.32 34.82 34.91
CA ALA A 151 8.44 35.84 35.47
C ALA A 151 8.52 35.88 37.00
N TYR A 152 8.53 34.72 37.66
CA TYR A 152 8.70 34.60 39.12
C TYR A 152 10.05 35.17 39.58
N LEU A 153 11.15 34.81 38.91
CA LEU A 153 12.49 35.28 39.25
C LEU A 153 12.62 36.80 39.11
N VAL A 154 11.98 37.40 38.09
CA VAL A 154 12.03 38.85 37.85
C VAL A 154 11.13 39.62 38.81
N THR A 155 9.95 39.10 39.14
CA THR A 155 8.93 39.84 39.90
C THR A 155 8.87 39.47 41.38
N GLY A 156 9.48 38.37 41.80
CA GLY A 156 9.46 37.86 43.17
C GLY A 156 8.10 37.33 43.65
N ARG A 157 7.12 37.19 42.74
CA ARG A 157 5.80 36.62 43.01
C ARG A 157 5.40 35.65 41.92
N ALA A 158 4.78 34.55 42.31
CA ALA A 158 4.06 33.71 41.36
C ALA A 158 2.75 34.44 41.04
N TYR A 159 2.40 34.51 39.75
CA TYR A 159 1.13 35.08 39.33
C TYR A 159 -0.04 34.32 39.94
#